data_AF-A0A7D8AEZ1-F1
#
_entry.id   AF-A0A7D8AEZ1-F1
#
_cell.length_a   1.000
_cell.length_b   1.000
_cell.length_c   1.000
_cell.angle_alpha   90.00
_cell.angle_beta   90.00
_cell.angle_gamma   90.00
#
_symmetry.space_group_name_H-M   'P 1'
#
loop_
_entity.id
_entity.type
_entity.pdbx_description
1 polymer ?
#
loop_
_entity_poly.entity_id
_entity_poly.type
_entity_poly.pdbx_seq_one_letter_code
_entity_poly.pdbx_strand_id
1 'polypeptide(L)'
;MTGTARTLARVALGGFLTFAGVSHLTVARREFQAQVPDWVPLDPDATVVASGVVEVGLGTALLFAWRRRRLVGVLTALFFIAIFPGNVSQWTHRRDGFGLDTDMKRFARLFFQPVLVLLALWSTRRG
;
A
#
# COMPACT_ATOMS: atom_id res chain seq x y z
N MET A 1 -24.04 -1.55 -12.19
CA MET A 1 -22.92 -1.10 -13.08
C MET A 1 -21.97 -0.26 -12.24
N THR A 2 -20.66 -0.53 -12.22
CA THR A 2 -19.72 0.32 -11.44
C THR A 2 -19.60 1.68 -12.11
N GLY A 3 -20.04 2.76 -11.43
CA GLY A 3 -19.93 4.12 -11.96
C GLY A 3 -18.49 4.49 -12.34
N THR A 4 -18.33 5.36 -13.35
CA THR A 4 -17.04 5.77 -13.92
C THR A 4 -16.02 6.15 -12.85
N ALA A 5 -16.44 6.89 -11.82
CA ALA A 5 -15.58 7.29 -10.69
C ALA A 5 -14.99 6.09 -9.92
N ARG A 6 -15.77 5.03 -9.67
CA ARG A 6 -15.27 3.82 -8.98
C ARG A 6 -14.26 3.07 -9.84
N THR A 7 -14.48 3.02 -11.15
CA THR A 7 -13.54 2.39 -12.09
C THR A 7 -12.23 3.15 -12.13
N LEU A 8 -12.28 4.49 -12.27
CA LEU A 8 -11.08 5.33 -12.26
C LEU A 8 -10.31 5.19 -10.95
N ALA A 9 -10.99 5.26 -9.80
CA ALA A 9 -10.38 5.06 -8.49
C ALA A 9 -9.71 3.69 -8.36
N ARG A 10 -10.37 2.62 -8.80
CA ARG A 10 -9.81 1.25 -8.77
C ARG A 10 -8.57 1.14 -9.65
N VAL A 11 -8.61 1.72 -10.86
CA VAL A 11 -7.48 1.69 -11.80
C VAL A 11 -6.30 2.49 -11.26
N ALA A 12 -6.55 3.69 -10.75
CA ALA A 12 -5.52 4.52 -10.13
C ALA A 12 -4.89 3.80 -8.92
N LEU A 13 -5.72 3.22 -8.04
CA LEU A 13 -5.25 2.47 -6.88
C LEU A 13 -4.42 1.23 -7.28
N GLY A 14 -4.89 0.48 -8.28
CA GLY A 14 -4.19 -0.70 -8.80
C GLY A 14 -2.86 -0.34 -9.45
N GLY A 15 -2.81 0.74 -10.23
CA GLY A 15 -1.58 1.27 -10.83
C GLY A 15 -0.58 1.74 -9.77
N PHE A 16 -1.04 2.53 -8.79
CA PHE A 16 -0.21 3.01 -7.68
C PHE A 16 0.38 1.84 -6.87
N LEU A 17 -0.44 0.86 -6.49
CA LEU A 17 0.02 -0.29 -5.70
C LEU A 17 1.00 -1.17 -6.48
N THR A 18 0.76 -1.37 -7.78
CA THR A 18 1.71 -2.10 -8.65
C THR A 18 3.04 -1.37 -8.74
N PHE A 19 3.01 -0.05 -8.93
CA PHE A 19 4.22 0.77 -8.98
C PHE A 19 5.00 0.72 -7.65
N ALA A 20 4.30 0.83 -6.51
CA ALA A 20 4.90 0.69 -5.19
C ALA A 20 5.55 -0.68 -5.01
N GLY A 21 4.88 -1.76 -5.41
CA GLY A 21 5.44 -3.10 -5.31
C GLY A 21 6.68 -3.30 -6.19
N VAL A 22 6.69 -2.74 -7.41
CA VAL A 22 7.88 -2.74 -8.26
C VAL A 22 9.02 -1.94 -7.63
N SER A 23 8.75 -0.80 -7.01
CA SER A 23 9.79 0.02 -6.39
C SER A 23 10.40 -0.64 -5.15
N HIS A 24 9.63 -1.40 -4.36
CA HIS A 24 10.16 -2.28 -3.30
C HIS A 24 11.20 -3.27 -3.84
N LEU A 25 10.96 -3.82 -5.03
CA LEU A 25 11.81 -4.85 -5.63
C LEU A 25 13.00 -4.30 -6.41
N THR A 26 13.04 -2.98 -6.65
CA THR A 26 14.01 -2.35 -7.56
C THR A 26 14.72 -1.15 -6.93
N VAL A 27 14.15 0.04 -7.07
CA VAL A 27 14.85 1.31 -6.86
C VAL A 27 14.78 1.83 -5.42
N ALA A 28 13.78 1.41 -4.65
CA ALA A 28 13.48 1.97 -3.33
C ALA A 28 13.65 0.95 -2.18
N ARG A 29 14.19 -0.23 -2.47
CA ARG A 29 14.31 -1.36 -1.52
C ARG A 29 14.93 -0.96 -0.17
N ARG A 30 16.02 -0.18 -0.20
CA ARG A 30 16.70 0.30 1.01
C ARG A 30 15.87 1.28 1.83
N GLU A 31 15.15 2.20 1.17
CA GLU A 31 14.25 3.13 1.86
C GLU A 31 13.10 2.38 2.55
N PHE A 32 12.57 1.33 1.91
CA PHE A 32 11.52 0.49 2.51
C PHE A 32 12.04 -0.34 3.69
N GLN A 33 13.26 -0.90 3.60
CA GLN A 33 13.87 -1.66 4.71
C GLN A 33 13.97 -0.81 5.97
N ALA A 34 14.35 0.46 5.82
CA ALA A 34 14.41 1.40 6.93
C ALA A 34 13.05 1.58 7.62
N GLN A 35 11.92 1.35 6.95
CA GLN A 35 10.59 1.50 7.55
C GLN A 35 10.05 0.24 8.20
N VAL A 36 10.74 -0.90 8.09
CA VAL A 36 10.32 -2.12 8.77
C VAL A 36 10.38 -1.89 10.29
N PRO A 37 9.28 -2.12 11.04
CA PRO A 37 9.29 -2.01 12.48
C PRO A 37 10.19 -3.05 13.14
N ASP A 38 10.91 -2.67 14.18
CA ASP A 38 11.93 -3.51 14.83
C ASP A 38 11.35 -4.78 15.51
N TRP A 39 10.04 -4.81 15.77
CA TRP A 39 9.34 -5.97 16.32
C TRP A 39 8.98 -7.03 15.28
N VAL A 40 9.11 -6.74 13.98
CA VAL A 40 8.87 -7.73 12.93
C VAL A 40 9.98 -8.78 13.01
N PRO A 41 9.66 -10.07 13.24
CA PRO A 41 10.65 -11.10 13.54
C PRO A 41 11.42 -11.61 12.31
N LEU A 42 11.09 -11.07 11.14
CA LEU A 42 11.70 -11.43 9.86
C LEU A 42 12.82 -10.45 9.53
N ASP A 43 13.77 -10.91 8.73
CA ASP A 43 14.75 -10.03 8.13
C ASP A 43 14.05 -8.87 7.36
N PRO A 44 14.49 -7.61 7.52
CA PRO A 44 13.84 -6.46 6.88
C PRO A 44 13.80 -6.57 5.35
N ASP A 45 14.83 -7.14 4.73
CA ASP A 45 14.89 -7.32 3.29
C ASP A 45 13.87 -8.35 2.81
N ALA A 46 13.78 -9.49 3.49
CA ALA A 46 12.76 -10.50 3.22
C ALA A 46 11.34 -9.93 3.37
N THR A 47 11.12 -9.10 4.40
CA THR A 47 9.83 -8.42 4.64
C THR A 47 9.45 -7.50 3.48
N VAL A 48 10.39 -6.67 3.00
CA VAL A 48 10.20 -5.73 1.89
C VAL A 48 9.98 -6.43 0.56
N VAL A 49 10.70 -7.53 0.29
CA VAL A 49 10.50 -8.33 -0.92
C VAL A 49 9.11 -8.98 -0.90
N ALA A 50 8.74 -9.59 0.23
CA ALA A 50 7.44 -10.23 0.38
C ALA A 50 6.30 -9.23 0.21
N SER A 51 6.39 -8.04 0.84
CA SER A 51 5.38 -6.98 0.68
C SER A 51 5.32 -6.51 -0.78
N GLY A 52 6.47 -6.29 -1.43
CA GLY A 52 6.53 -5.87 -2.83
C GLY A 52 5.84 -6.83 -3.80
N VAL A 53 6.05 -8.15 -3.62
CA VAL A 53 5.36 -9.18 -4.41
C VAL A 53 3.85 -9.16 -4.18
N VAL A 54 3.41 -9.01 -2.92
CA VAL A 54 1.98 -8.92 -2.57
C VAL A 54 1.35 -7.65 -3.18
N GLU A 55 2.05 -6.52 -3.15
CA GLU A 55 1.61 -5.26 -3.75
C GLU A 55 1.43 -5.37 -5.27
N VAL A 56 2.39 -5.96 -5.98
CA VAL A 56 2.25 -6.23 -7.42
C VAL A 56 1.07 -7.16 -7.70
N GLY A 57 0.91 -8.22 -6.92
CA GLY A 57 -0.20 -9.17 -7.07
C GLY A 57 -1.58 -8.52 -6.84
N LEU A 58 -1.72 -7.74 -5.77
CA LEU A 58 -2.96 -7.03 -5.45
C LEU A 58 -3.24 -5.89 -6.44
N GLY A 59 -2.21 -5.14 -6.83
CA GLY A 59 -2.32 -4.04 -7.78
C GLY A 59 -2.78 -4.53 -9.15
N THR A 60 -2.15 -5.58 -9.68
CA THR A 60 -2.56 -6.22 -10.93
C THR A 60 -3.96 -6.84 -10.82
N ALA A 61 -4.31 -7.46 -9.68
CA ALA A 61 -5.65 -7.98 -9.45
C ALA A 61 -6.72 -6.88 -9.44
N LEU A 62 -6.45 -5.68 -8.90
CA LEU A 62 -7.37 -4.54 -8.97
C LEU A 62 -7.62 -4.08 -10.41
N LEU A 63 -6.60 -4.17 -11.27
CA LEU A 63 -6.69 -3.83 -12.68
C LEU A 63 -7.49 -4.87 -13.47
N PHE A 64 -7.22 -6.16 -13.25
CA PHE A 64 -7.63 -7.23 -14.17
C PHE A 64 -8.59 -8.29 -13.60
N ALA A 65 -8.84 -8.36 -12.28
CA ALA A 65 -9.71 -9.39 -11.69
C ALA A 65 -11.20 -9.00 -11.68
N TRP A 66 -11.78 -8.76 -12.86
CA TRP A 66 -13.15 -8.24 -13.06
C TRP A 66 -14.24 -9.01 -12.28
N ARG A 67 -14.13 -10.34 -12.21
CA ARG A 67 -15.10 -11.22 -11.53
C ARG A 67 -14.98 -11.23 -10.01
N ARG A 68 -13.79 -10.91 -9.47
CA ARG A 68 -13.47 -11.00 -8.03
C ARG A 68 -13.19 -9.65 -7.38
N ARG A 69 -13.60 -8.54 -8.01
CA ARG A 69 -13.35 -7.16 -7.56
C ARG A 69 -13.56 -6.96 -6.04
N ARG A 70 -14.71 -7.37 -5.49
CA ARG A 70 -15.02 -7.21 -4.06
C ARG A 70 -14.02 -7.92 -3.16
N LEU A 71 -13.65 -9.15 -3.50
CA LEU A 71 -12.66 -9.92 -2.73
C LEU A 71 -11.30 -9.22 -2.78
N VAL A 72 -10.85 -8.82 -3.98
CA VAL A 72 -9.57 -8.13 -4.15
C VAL A 72 -9.54 -6.83 -3.34
N GLY A 73 -10.59 -6.02 -3.37
CA GLY A 73 -10.65 -4.78 -2.58
C GLY A 73 -10.60 -5.01 -1.08
N VAL A 74 -11.22 -6.08 -0.57
CA VAL A 74 -11.10 -6.47 0.85
C VAL A 74 -9.67 -6.89 1.18
N LEU A 75 -9.04 -7.72 0.34
CA LEU A 75 -7.66 -8.14 0.54
C LEU A 75 -6.69 -6.95 0.51
N THR A 76 -6.87 -6.02 -0.43
CA THR A 76 -6.09 -4.78 -0.49
C THR A 76 -6.30 -3.92 0.76
N ALA A 77 -7.54 -3.77 1.23
CA ALA A 77 -7.83 -3.02 2.46
C ALA A 77 -7.15 -3.65 3.68
N LEU A 78 -7.22 -4.98 3.83
CA LEU A 78 -6.54 -5.70 4.90
C LEU A 78 -5.01 -5.56 4.80
N PHE A 79 -4.47 -5.62 3.59
CA PHE A 79 -3.05 -5.42 3.35
C PHE A 79 -2.60 -4.01 3.75
N PHE A 80 -3.36 -2.96 3.40
CA PHE A 80 -3.07 -1.61 3.86
C PHE A 80 -3.08 -1.50 5.39
N ILE A 81 -4.00 -2.16 6.08
CA ILE A 81 -3.99 -2.19 7.55
C ILE A 81 -2.73 -2.90 8.05
N ALA A 82 -2.35 -4.02 7.44
CA ALA A 82 -1.19 -4.81 7.85
C ALA A 82 0.15 -4.08 7.70
N ILE A 83 0.33 -3.25 6.66
CA ILE A 83 1.56 -2.48 6.44
C ILE A 83 1.58 -1.13 7.18
N PHE A 84 0.45 -0.68 7.74
CA PHE A 84 0.34 0.61 8.43
C PHE A 84 1.35 0.80 9.57
N PRO A 85 1.71 -0.23 10.38
CA PRO A 85 2.73 -0.09 11.40
C PRO A 85 4.09 0.39 10.86
N GLY A 86 4.43 0.11 9.59
CA GLY A 86 5.64 0.65 8.96
C GLY A 86 5.62 2.18 8.83
N ASN A 87 4.48 2.77 8.47
CA ASN A 87 4.31 4.23 8.41
C ASN A 87 4.38 4.86 9.81
N VAL A 88 3.81 4.18 10.82
CA VAL A 88 3.89 4.62 12.22
C VAL A 88 5.33 4.54 12.73
N SER A 89 6.05 3.46 12.41
CA SER A 89 7.47 3.30 12.73
C SER A 89 8.30 4.41 12.09
N GLN A 90 8.06 4.73 10.82
CA GLN A 90 8.71 5.84 10.13
C GLN A 90 8.53 7.17 10.89
N TRP A 91 7.29 7.49 11.30
CA TRP A 91 6.98 8.72 12.03
C TRP A 91 7.62 8.76 13.42
N THR A 92 7.42 7.70 14.22
CA THR A 92 7.90 7.63 15.61
C THR A 92 9.42 7.64 15.73
N HIS A 93 10.12 6.98 14.80
CA HIS A 93 11.58 6.93 14.76
C HIS A 93 12.20 8.02 13.87
N ARG A 94 11.39 8.94 13.32
CA ARG A 94 11.82 10.04 12.44
C ARG A 94 12.71 9.59 11.28
N ARG A 95 12.37 8.48 10.65
CA ARG A 95 13.15 7.90 9.56
C ARG A 95 12.84 8.63 8.24
N ASP A 96 13.86 9.26 7.67
CA ASP A 96 13.73 9.91 6.36
C ASP A 96 13.57 8.87 5.23
N GLY A 97 12.84 9.23 4.18
CA GLY A 97 12.61 8.38 3.01
C GLY A 97 11.40 8.85 2.21
N PHE A 98 11.37 8.57 0.90
CA PHE A 98 10.29 8.98 0.00
C PHE A 98 10.00 10.49 -0.01
N GLY A 99 11.02 11.34 0.23
CA GLY A 99 10.86 12.80 0.35
C GLY A 99 10.18 13.28 1.64
N LEU A 100 9.99 12.40 2.62
CA LEU A 100 9.41 12.70 3.94
C LEU A 100 10.53 12.97 4.94
N ASP A 101 11.04 14.19 4.92
CA ASP A 101 12.18 14.72 5.69
C ASP A 101 11.77 15.50 6.96
N THR A 102 10.47 15.64 7.25
CA THR A 102 9.96 16.33 8.43
C THR A 102 8.91 15.52 9.16
N ASP A 103 8.79 15.75 10.48
CA ASP A 103 7.79 15.09 11.33
C ASP A 103 6.36 15.39 10.87
N MET A 104 6.11 16.61 10.37
CA MET A 104 4.80 16.99 9.84
C MET A 104 4.45 16.20 8.57
N LYS A 105 5.39 16.03 7.63
CA LYS A 105 5.17 15.22 6.42
C LYS A 105 4.88 13.76 6.77
N ARG A 106 5.64 13.17 7.71
CA ARG A 106 5.45 11.80 8.18
C ARG A 106 4.10 11.63 8.90
N PHE A 107 3.72 12.58 9.75
CA PHE A 107 2.44 12.56 10.45
C PHE A 107 1.25 12.68 9.49
N ALA A 108 1.32 13.62 8.54
CA ALA A 108 0.29 13.79 7.51
C ALA A 108 0.06 12.50 6.70
N ARG A 109 1.14 11.74 6.41
CA ARG A 109 1.05 10.47 5.69
C ARG A 109 0.12 9.46 6.37
N LEU A 110 0.03 9.46 7.70
CA LEU A 110 -0.77 8.49 8.45
C LEU A 110 -2.27 8.58 8.10
N PHE A 111 -2.76 9.77 7.77
CA PHE A 111 -4.16 9.98 7.39
C PHE A 111 -4.51 9.47 6.00
N PHE A 112 -3.53 9.26 5.12
CA PHE A 112 -3.80 8.63 3.82
C PHE A 112 -4.14 7.16 3.95
N GLN A 113 -3.67 6.46 5.00
CA GLN A 113 -3.95 5.03 5.16
C GLN A 113 -5.45 4.70 5.28
N PRO A 114 -6.24 5.33 6.19
CA PRO A 114 -7.67 5.07 6.25
C PRO A 114 -8.38 5.46 4.95
N VAL A 115 -7.92 6.51 4.25
CA VAL A 115 -8.46 6.88 2.94
C VAL A 115 -8.22 5.78 1.91
N LEU A 116 -7.02 5.20 1.85
CA LEU A 116 -6.68 4.10 0.93
C LEU A 116 -7.50 2.83 1.23
N VAL A 117 -7.70 2.51 2.52
CA VAL A 117 -8.58 1.40 2.95
C VAL A 117 -10.01 1.61 2.46
N LEU A 118 -10.58 2.79 2.72
CA LEU A 118 -11.94 3.12 2.28
C LEU A 118 -12.06 3.14 0.76
N LEU A 119 -11.04 3.65 0.05
CA LEU A 119 -10.98 3.70 -1.40
C LEU A 119 -10.94 2.29 -2.02
N ALA A 120 -10.15 1.38 -1.46
CA ALA A 120 -10.09 -0.03 -1.89
C ALA A 120 -11.45 -0.71 -1.76
N LEU A 121 -12.13 -0.54 -0.62
CA LEU A 121 -13.45 -1.10 -0.38
C LEU A 121 -14.51 -0.46 -1.29
N TRP A 122 -14.54 0.87 -1.37
CA TRP A 122 -15.57 1.60 -2.12
C TRP A 122 -15.47 1.38 -3.63
N SER A 123 -14.25 1.42 -4.20
CA SER A 123 -14.02 1.28 -5.64
C SER A 123 -14.32 -0.13 -6.17
N THR A 124 -14.43 -1.12 -5.28
CA THR A 124 -14.67 -2.53 -5.61
C THR A 124 -16.05 -3.04 -5.19
N ARG A 125 -16.89 -2.21 -4.54
CA ARG A 125 -18.29 -2.53 -4.23
C ARG A 125 -19.07 -2.80 -5.52
N ARG A 126 -19.87 -3.88 -5.52
CA ARG A 126 -20.90 -4.09 -6.55
C ARG A 126 -21.92 -2.96 -6.42
N GLY A 127 -22.27 -2.35 -7.54
CA GLY A 127 -23.37 -1.39 -7.67
C GLY A 127 -24.20 -1.78 -8.88
#